data_AF-A0A6G3Q053-F1
#
_entry.id   AF-A0A6G3Q053-F1
#
_cell.length_a   1.000
_cell.length_b   1.000
_cell.length_c   1.000
_cell.angle_alpha   90.00
_cell.angle_beta   90.00
_cell.angle_gamma   90.00
#
_symmetry.space_group_name_H-M   'P 1'
#
loop_
_entity.id
_entity.type
_entity.pdbx_description
1 polymer ?
#
loop_
_entity_poly.entity_id
_entity_poly.type
_entity_poly.pdbx_seq_one_letter_code
_entity_poly.pdbx_strand_id
1 'polypeptide(L)' 'MKISSIAKSLIAGVSAGSAAAVTAVQDSVLTTGEGVTIVLAVLGAWGITYAVPNRPKTDA' A
#
# COMPACT_ATOMS: atom_id res chain seq x y z
N MET A 1 -8.45 -22.26 -0.39
CA MET A 1 -9.00 -21.38 0.67
C MET A 1 -9.40 -20.05 0.04
N LYS A 2 -10.70 -19.77 -0.09
CA LYS A 2 -11.20 -18.55 -0.74
C LYS A 2 -11.37 -17.45 0.29
N ILE A 3 -10.26 -16.86 0.75
CA ILE A 3 -10.33 -15.59 1.47
C ILE A 3 -10.89 -14.56 0.47
N SER A 4 -12.04 -13.97 0.81
CA SER A 4 -12.69 -12.94 0.00
C SER A 4 -11.69 -11.83 -0.35
N SER A 5 -11.70 -11.37 -1.60
CA SER A 5 -10.77 -10.33 -2.10
C SER A 5 -10.76 -9.07 -1.21
N ILE A 6 -11.90 -8.76 -0.59
CA ILE A 6 -12.06 -7.63 0.34
C ILE A 6 -11.29 -7.86 1.65
N ALA A 7 -11.34 -9.07 2.20
CA ALA A 7 -10.59 -9.40 3.40
C ALA A 7 -9.07 -9.31 3.13
N LYS A 8 -8.64 -9.72 1.93
CA LYS A 8 -7.23 -9.64 1.52
C LYS A 8 -6.74 -8.20 1.40
N SER A 9 -7.56 -7.28 0.86
CA SER A 9 -7.21 -5.86 0.77
C SER A 9 -7.21 -5.17 2.13
N LEU A 10 -8.16 -5.49 3.02
CA LEU A 10 -8.17 -4.98 4.40
C LEU A 10 -6.93 -5.41 5.17
N ILE A 11 -6.59 -6.70 5.13
CA ILE A 11 -5.39 -7.22 5.80
C ILE A 11 -4.13 -6.59 5.20
N ALA A 12 -4.02 -6.48 3.88
CA ALA A 12 -2.87 -5.85 3.23
C ALA A 12 -2.72 -4.37 3.62
N GLY A 13 -3.81 -3.60 3.61
CA GLY A 13 -3.81 -2.19 3.99
C GLY A 13 -3.48 -1.97 5.47
N VAL A 14 -4.04 -2.77 6.38
CA VAL A 14 -3.73 -2.70 7.81
C VAL A 14 -2.29 -3.09 8.08
N SER A 15 -1.76 -4.12 7.40
CA SER A 15 -0.36 -4.56 7.56
C SER A 15 0.63 -3.52 7.05
N ALA A 16 0.34 -2.90 5.90
CA ALA A 16 1.16 -1.83 5.35
C ALA A 16 1.10 -0.55 6.21
N GLY A 17 -0.10 -0.17 6.64
CA GLY A 17 -0.32 0.98 7.51
C GLY A 17 0.33 0.81 8.89
N SER A 18 0.26 -0.39 9.48
CA SER A 18 0.88 -0.68 10.77
C SER A 18 2.41 -0.69 10.70
N ALA A 19 3.00 -1.28 9.66
CA ALA A 19 4.45 -1.24 9.44
C ALA A 19 4.96 0.20 9.31
N ALA A 20 4.22 1.05 8.60
CA ALA A 20 4.60 2.44 8.38
C ALA A 20 4.31 3.33 9.61
N ALA A 21 3.30 2.99 10.42
CA ALA A 21 3.07 3.61 11.73
C ALA A 21 4.17 3.30 12.74
N VAL A 22 4.79 2.10 12.70
CA VAL A 22 5.95 1.78 13.57
C VAL A 22 7.13 2.70 13.24
N THR A 23 7.37 2.99 11.96
CA THR A 23 8.44 3.90 11.54
C THR A 23 8.20 5.32 12.07
N ALA A 24 6.96 5.79 12.02
CA ALA A 24 6.56 7.09 12.56
C ALA A 24 6.69 7.19 14.09
N VAL A 25 6.37 6.11 14.82
CA VAL A 25 6.51 6.07 16.29
C VAL A 25 7.99 6.06 16.70
N GLN A 26 8.85 5.43 15.90
CA GLN A 26 10.29 5.39 16.18
C GLN A 26 10.96 6.76 16.03
N ASP A 27 10.46 7.63 15.16
CA ASP A 27 11.04 8.96 14.92
C ASP A 27 10.36 10.10 15.70
N SER A 28 9.27 9.82 16.44
CA SER A 28 8.47 10.79 17.22
C SER A 28 7.97 12.05 16.48
N VAL A 29 8.22 12.15 15.18
CA VAL A 29 7.84 13.24 14.30
C VAL A 29 7.26 12.62 13.04
N LEU A 30 6.01 12.95 12.72
CA LEU A 30 5.43 12.58 11.44
C LEU A 30 5.67 13.73 10.46
N THR A 31 6.74 13.64 9.67
CA THR A 31 7.00 14.64 8.64
C THR A 31 6.05 14.46 7.46
N THR A 32 5.85 15.52 6.67
CA THR A 32 5.02 15.43 5.45
C THR A 32 5.52 14.37 4.47
N GLY A 33 6.85 14.15 4.39
CA GLY A 33 7.45 13.12 3.54
C GLY A 33 7.12 11.70 3.98
N GLU A 34 7.07 11.45 5.29
CA GLU A 34 6.71 10.15 5.84
C GLU A 34 5.22 9.86 5.67
N GLY A 35 4.36 10.88 5.85
CA GLY A 35 2.93 10.79 5.54
C GLY A 35 2.67 10.34 4.10
N VAL A 36 3.37 10.93 3.13
CA VAL A 36 3.28 10.53 1.72
C VAL A 36 3.77 9.09 1.52
N THR A 37 4.85 8.70 2.18
CA THR A 37 5.42 7.35 2.07
C THR A 37 4.47 6.29 2.63
N ILE A 38 3.80 6.55 3.76
CA ILE A 38 2.77 5.68 4.33
C ILE A 38 1.62 5.50 3.33
N VAL A 39 1.11 6.59 2.76
CA VAL A 39 0.00 6.55 1.80
C VAL A 39 0.39 5.76 0.55
N LEU A 40 1.58 5.99 -0.01
CA LEU A 40 2.08 5.25 -1.17
C LEU A 40 2.26 3.75 -0.86
N ALA A 41 2.70 3.40 0.35
CA ALA A 41 2.83 2.01 0.77
C ALA A 41 1.46 1.33 0.87
N VAL A 42 0.44 2.01 1.41
CA VAL A 42 -0.94 1.50 1.47
C VAL A 42 -1.53 1.36 0.06
N LEU A 43 -1.34 2.35 -0.80
CA LEU A 43 -1.80 2.30 -2.20
C LEU A 43 -1.13 1.17 -2.97
N GLY A 44 0.18 0.97 -2.81
CA GLY A 44 0.93 -0.16 -3.36
C GLY A 44 0.44 -1.50 -2.84
N ALA A 45 0.13 -1.60 -1.55
CA ALA A 45 -0.44 -2.81 -0.93
C ALA A 45 -1.86 -3.13 -1.45
N TRP A 46 -2.64 -2.12 -1.79
CA TRP A 46 -3.94 -2.27 -2.47
C TRP A 46 -3.83 -2.51 -3.98
N GLY A 47 -2.61 -2.52 -4.53
CA GLY A 47 -2.37 -2.74 -5.95
C GLY A 47 -2.66 -1.52 -6.82
N ILE A 48 -2.91 -0.35 -6.21
CA ILE A 48 -3.03 0.93 -6.91
C ILE A 48 -1.63 1.33 -7.36
N THR A 49 -1.28 0.89 -8.56
CA THR A 49 0.01 1.17 -9.21
C THR A 49 -0.22 2.03 -10.45
N TYR A 50 0.78 2.82 -10.81
CA TYR A 50 0.70 3.64 -12.01
C TYR A 50 0.58 2.76 -13.25
N ALA A 51 -0.44 3.01 -14.07
CA ALA A 51 -0.62 2.31 -15.33
C ALA A 51 0.44 2.82 -16.32
N VAL A 52 1.37 1.94 -16.72
CA VAL A 52 2.35 2.27 -17.78
C VAL A 52 1.59 2.36 -19.11
N PRO A 53 1.54 3.53 -19.78
CA PRO A 53 0.70 3.75 -20.95
C PRO A 53 1.03 2.86 -22.15
N ASN A 54 2.25 2.31 -22.20
CA ASN A 54 2.76 1.49 -23.30
C ASN A 54 2.91 0.01 -22.94
N ARG A 55 2.14 -0.52 -21.97
CA ARG A 55 2.17 -1.97 -21.71
C ARG A 55 1.54 -2.71 -22.89
N PRO A 56 2.23 -3.69 -23.50
CA PRO A 56 1.57 -4.61 -24.41
C PRO A 56 0.45 -5.31 -23.63
N LYS A 57 -0.78 -5.24 -24.15
CA LYS A 57 -1.87 -6.10 -23.69
C LYS A 57 -1.51 -7.51 -24.15
N THR A 58 -0.89 -8.29 -23.27
CA THR A 58 -0.91 -9.74 -23.43
C THR A 58 -2.34 -10.16 -23.10
N ASP A 59 -3.13 -10.34 -24.14
CA ASP A 59 -4.47 -10.93 -24.07
C ASP A 59 -4.34 -12.32 -23.42
N ALA A 60 -5.06 -12.51 -22.31
CA ALA A 60 -5.21 -13.77 -21.61
C ALA A 60 -6.56 -14.39 -21.95
#